data_AF-A0A150QS04-F1
#
_entry.id   AF-A0A150QS04-F1
#
_cell.length_a   1.000
_cell.length_b   1.000
_cell.length_c   1.000
_cell.angle_alpha   90.00
_cell.angle_beta   90.00
_cell.angle_gamma   90.00
#
_symmetry.space_group_name_H-M   'P 1'
#
loop_
_entity.id
_entity.type
_entity.pdbx_description
1 polymer ?
#
loop_
_entity_poly.entity_id
_entity_poly.type
_entity_poly.pdbx_seq_one_letter_code
_entity_poly.pdbx_strand_id
1 'polypeptide(L)'
;MEMHVVKNKQRSLRFWTGCSRAAALGALTLLGLQPACGDGGDASGAGAASGTSVGTAGGGGGGSGGSGGSAGQGGGAPASAPNPLAAPLVDALTRALSDGDEATLAAHLGPKAFYVDARGRSDAADALRALLDGGPWIIESRVDSHNDVFRVQVRRNDEVSVLFGAVGGEGLASWLALAAPPPSDPASTSPVIRAYQQAWMAGEEGRAALIEQCWADGARYVDPTADVTGRPGLDGTIAAFQSALPDATLVPASGALEAHGLVHFLWRIEGAGMPPLDGMDVGFVDEAGALTLIAGFFGPLSPP
;
A
#
# COMPACT_ATOMS: atom_id res chain seq x y z
N MET A 1 21.64 20.43 12.24
CA MET A 1 20.32 19.79 12.28
C MET A 1 19.45 20.54 11.31
N GLU A 2 19.13 19.92 10.18
CA GLU A 2 18.35 20.55 9.11
C GLU A 2 16.99 19.84 9.01
N MET A 3 15.91 20.61 8.90
CA MET A 3 14.56 20.08 8.76
C MET A 3 14.27 19.84 7.27
N HIS A 4 14.07 18.59 6.87
CA HIS A 4 13.77 18.23 5.49
C HIS A 4 12.31 17.87 5.31
N VAL A 5 11.71 18.31 4.21
CA VAL A 5 10.35 17.97 3.82
C VAL A 5 10.39 17.06 2.59
N VAL A 6 9.75 15.89 2.63
CA VAL A 6 9.67 14.95 1.50
C VAL A 6 8.23 14.93 1.01
N LYS A 7 7.98 15.34 -0.25
CA LYS A 7 6.61 15.34 -0.81
C LYS A 7 6.39 14.18 -1.77
N ASN A 8 5.46 13.30 -1.43
CA ASN A 8 4.75 12.51 -2.43
C ASN A 8 3.63 13.39 -3.03
N LYS A 9 3.12 13.06 -4.24
CA LYS A 9 1.92 13.65 -4.86
C LYS A 9 0.72 13.78 -3.90
N GLN A 10 0.69 13.05 -2.79
CA GLN A 10 -0.35 13.11 -1.78
C GLN A 10 0.00 13.84 -0.45
N ARG A 11 1.28 13.96 -0.03
CA ARG A 11 1.66 14.38 1.36
C ARG A 11 3.04 15.03 1.47
N SER A 12 3.32 15.71 2.58
CA SER A 12 4.63 16.23 3.00
C SER A 12 5.10 15.59 4.33
N LEU A 13 6.17 14.80 4.32
CA LEU A 13 6.81 14.19 5.51
C LEU A 13 7.93 15.12 6.01
N ARG A 14 8.03 15.38 7.32
CA ARG A 14 9.08 16.25 7.91
C ARG A 14 10.10 15.41 8.67
N PHE A 15 11.39 15.67 8.46
CA PHE A 15 12.50 14.93 9.08
C PHE A 15 13.55 15.86 9.66
N TRP A 16 14.22 15.41 10.73
CA TRP A 16 15.44 16.03 11.26
C TRP A 16 16.61 15.08 10.98
N THR A 17 17.68 15.55 10.32
CA THR A 17 18.83 14.69 10.01
C THR A 17 20.16 15.22 10.58
N GLY A 18 21.06 14.27 10.87
CA GLY A 18 22.51 14.45 11.03
C GLY A 18 23.32 13.71 9.96
N CYS A 19 22.70 13.36 8.82
CA CYS A 19 23.29 12.58 7.72
C CYS A 19 23.35 13.40 6.43
N SER A 20 24.15 12.97 5.45
CA SER A 20 24.30 13.65 4.17
C SER A 20 23.06 13.51 3.28
N ARG A 21 22.60 14.63 2.72
CA ARG A 21 21.35 14.77 1.96
C ARG A 21 21.19 13.75 0.82
N ALA A 22 22.26 13.35 0.14
CA ALA A 22 22.18 12.47 -1.03
C ALA A 22 21.77 11.01 -0.71
N ALA A 23 22.23 10.46 0.42
CA ALA A 23 21.95 9.07 0.79
C ALA A 23 20.46 8.85 1.13
N ALA A 24 19.89 9.78 1.92
CA ALA A 24 18.47 9.72 2.29
C ALA A 24 17.51 9.89 1.10
N LEU A 25 17.89 10.70 0.10
CA LEU A 25 17.07 10.93 -1.10
C LEU A 25 17.03 9.69 -2.02
N GLY A 26 18.15 8.96 -2.14
CA GLY A 26 18.24 7.75 -2.98
C GLY A 26 17.40 6.60 -2.44
N ALA A 27 17.50 6.32 -1.14
CA ALA A 27 16.76 5.27 -0.46
C ALA A 27 15.23 5.47 -0.52
N LEU A 28 14.77 6.71 -0.30
CA LEU A 28 13.34 7.04 -0.38
C LEU A 28 12.79 6.88 -1.81
N THR A 29 13.58 7.23 -2.83
CA THR A 29 13.16 7.09 -4.23
C THR A 29 12.95 5.63 -4.63
N LEU A 30 13.73 4.70 -4.05
CA LEU A 30 13.57 3.25 -4.27
C LEU A 30 12.28 2.70 -3.66
N LEU A 31 11.75 3.34 -2.61
CA LEU A 31 10.43 3.08 -2.05
C LEU A 31 9.33 3.92 -2.73
N GLY A 32 9.66 4.56 -3.85
CA GLY A 32 8.77 5.46 -4.57
C GLY A 32 8.29 6.68 -3.78
N LEU A 33 9.02 7.06 -2.73
CA LEU A 33 8.79 8.27 -1.95
C LEU A 33 9.67 9.40 -2.52
N GLN A 34 9.06 10.46 -3.05
CA GLN A 34 9.81 11.60 -3.58
C GLN A 34 10.06 12.69 -2.52
N PRO A 35 11.28 13.24 -2.43
CA PRO A 35 11.60 14.37 -1.57
C PRO A 35 11.13 15.71 -2.14
N ALA A 36 10.80 16.67 -1.28
CA ALA A 36 10.48 18.04 -1.69
C ALA A 36 11.57 19.00 -1.29
N CYS A 37 12.42 19.33 -2.24
CA CYS A 37 13.19 20.55 -2.13
C CYS A 37 12.23 21.71 -2.41
N GLY A 38 11.80 22.42 -1.36
CA GLY A 38 11.32 23.79 -1.53
C GLY A 38 12.55 24.67 -1.66
N ASP A 39 12.75 25.27 -2.82
CA ASP A 39 13.74 26.33 -2.99
C ASP A 39 13.27 27.53 -2.16
N GLY A 40 13.81 27.65 -0.95
CA GLY A 40 13.78 28.89 -0.20
C GLY A 40 14.74 29.86 -0.88
N GLY A 41 14.24 30.57 -1.88
CA GLY A 41 14.96 31.62 -2.58
C GLY A 41 14.02 32.78 -2.85
N ASP A 42 14.05 33.78 -1.98
CA ASP A 42 13.56 35.12 -2.29
C ASP A 42 14.29 35.65 -3.53
N ALA A 43 13.56 35.85 -4.62
CA ALA A 43 13.98 36.71 -5.71
C ALA A 43 12.75 37.31 -6.42
N SER A 44 12.40 38.50 -5.96
CA SER A 44 11.68 39.52 -6.72
C SER A 44 12.33 39.77 -8.08
N GLY A 45 11.56 39.85 -9.16
CA GLY A 45 12.06 40.44 -10.42
C GLY A 45 11.28 40.05 -11.67
N ALA A 46 10.60 41.03 -12.24
CA ALA A 46 9.81 40.98 -13.47
C ALA A 46 10.58 40.56 -14.73
N GLY A 47 9.86 40.11 -15.77
CA GLY A 47 10.41 40.05 -17.12
C GLY A 47 9.57 39.23 -18.11
N ALA A 48 9.02 39.90 -19.11
CA ALA A 48 8.07 39.41 -20.10
C ALA A 48 8.64 38.48 -21.21
N ALA A 49 7.68 37.89 -21.93
CA ALA A 49 7.60 37.75 -23.40
C ALA A 49 8.06 36.45 -24.11
N SER A 50 7.04 35.82 -24.73
CA SER A 50 6.92 35.33 -26.12
C SER A 50 7.95 34.36 -26.72
N GLY A 51 7.44 33.30 -27.37
CA GLY A 51 8.18 32.58 -28.42
C GLY A 51 7.58 31.24 -28.83
N THR A 52 6.67 31.26 -29.80
CA THR A 52 6.24 30.12 -30.63
C THR A 52 7.40 29.51 -31.43
N SER A 53 7.47 28.18 -31.57
CA SER A 53 7.67 27.55 -32.90
C SER A 53 7.37 26.05 -32.89
N VAL A 54 6.80 25.64 -34.02
CA VAL A 54 6.42 24.29 -34.46
C VAL A 54 7.60 23.69 -35.24
N GLY A 55 7.77 22.37 -35.18
CA GLY A 55 8.67 21.63 -36.06
C GLY A 55 8.30 20.15 -36.15
N THR A 56 7.74 19.75 -37.29
CA THR A 56 7.25 18.42 -37.65
C THR A 56 8.31 17.52 -38.30
N ALA A 57 8.04 16.21 -38.22
CA ALA A 57 8.22 15.16 -39.23
C ALA A 57 9.54 14.34 -39.30
N GLY A 58 9.36 13.02 -39.19
CA GLY A 58 9.59 12.12 -40.34
C GLY A 58 10.64 11.02 -40.19
N GLY A 59 10.25 9.78 -40.55
CA GLY A 59 11.17 8.78 -41.13
C GLY A 59 11.26 7.44 -40.41
N GLY A 60 10.67 6.40 -40.99
CA GLY A 60 10.75 5.01 -40.52
C GLY A 60 11.94 4.21 -41.06
N GLY A 61 12.02 2.94 -40.66
CA GLY A 61 12.93 1.94 -41.21
C GLY A 61 13.01 0.71 -40.32
N GLY A 62 12.58 -0.44 -40.82
CA GLY A 62 12.56 -1.72 -40.11
C GLY A 62 13.92 -2.41 -39.97
N GLY A 63 13.98 -3.47 -39.17
CA GLY A 63 15.14 -4.33 -39.02
C GLY A 63 14.96 -5.40 -37.95
N SER A 64 15.08 -6.64 -38.39
CA SER A 64 14.93 -7.93 -37.71
C SER A 64 15.86 -8.23 -36.53
N GLY A 65 15.38 -9.10 -35.63
CA GLY A 65 16.11 -10.29 -35.16
C GLY A 65 17.14 -10.09 -34.05
N GLY A 66 16.85 -10.62 -32.86
CA GLY A 66 17.83 -10.75 -31.78
C GLY A 66 17.22 -11.31 -30.51
N SER A 67 17.18 -12.64 -30.40
CA SER A 67 17.00 -13.36 -29.14
C SER A 67 18.20 -13.09 -28.23
N GLY A 68 18.01 -12.23 -27.24
CA GLY A 68 18.98 -11.96 -26.18
C GLY A 68 18.29 -12.04 -24.84
N GLY A 69 18.62 -13.08 -24.05
CA GLY A 69 18.24 -13.15 -22.64
C GLY A 69 18.84 -11.95 -21.92
N SER A 70 17.97 -11.05 -21.49
CA SER A 70 18.32 -9.90 -20.66
C SER A 70 18.07 -10.32 -19.21
N ALA A 71 19.14 -10.65 -18.48
CA ALA A 71 19.15 -10.58 -17.03
C ALA A 71 18.75 -9.15 -16.65
N GLY A 72 17.53 -9.00 -16.14
CA GLY A 72 16.96 -7.71 -15.77
C GLY A 72 17.82 -7.04 -14.71
N GLN A 73 18.38 -5.89 -15.05
CA GLN A 73 19.00 -4.98 -14.09
C GLN A 73 17.96 -4.62 -13.03
N GLY A 74 18.23 -5.00 -11.78
CA GLY A 74 17.39 -4.75 -10.62
C GLY A 74 17.35 -3.27 -10.23
N GLY A 75 16.73 -2.44 -11.07
CA GLY A 75 16.15 -1.18 -10.65
C GLY A 75 14.72 -1.45 -10.22
N GLY A 76 14.41 -1.28 -8.93
CA GLY A 76 13.04 -1.39 -8.42
C GLY A 76 12.09 -0.51 -9.24
N ALA A 77 10.91 -1.05 -9.56
CA ALA A 77 9.91 -0.30 -10.31
C ALA A 77 9.52 0.98 -9.53
N PRO A 78 9.30 2.12 -10.22
CA PRO A 78 8.82 3.33 -9.56
C PRO A 78 7.44 3.06 -8.94
N ALA A 79 7.15 3.67 -7.78
CA ALA A 79 5.87 3.43 -7.13
C ALA A 79 4.68 3.76 -8.04
N SER A 80 3.66 2.91 -7.95
CA SER A 80 2.38 3.05 -8.62
C SER A 80 1.73 4.38 -8.26
N ALA A 81 1.20 5.06 -9.27
CA ALA A 81 0.39 6.25 -9.07
C ALA A 81 -0.92 5.88 -8.33
N PRO A 82 -1.54 6.84 -7.61
CA PRO A 82 -2.83 6.61 -7.00
C PRO A 82 -3.88 6.15 -8.00
N ASN A 83 -4.71 5.19 -7.60
CA ASN A 83 -5.78 4.68 -8.46
C ASN A 83 -6.92 5.73 -8.53
N PRO A 84 -7.26 6.25 -9.73
CA PRO A 84 -8.26 7.31 -9.87
C PRO A 84 -9.68 6.85 -9.54
N LEU A 85 -9.93 5.54 -9.46
CA LEU A 85 -11.25 4.97 -9.15
C LEU A 85 -11.51 4.84 -7.64
N ALA A 86 -10.45 4.82 -6.81
CA ALA A 86 -10.58 4.53 -5.39
C ALA A 86 -11.35 5.61 -4.62
N ALA A 87 -10.99 6.89 -4.79
CA ALA A 87 -11.65 7.98 -4.08
C ALA A 87 -13.14 8.15 -4.47
N PRO A 88 -13.52 8.16 -5.77
CA PRO A 88 -14.92 8.17 -6.17
C PRO A 88 -15.73 7.00 -5.61
N LEU A 89 -15.15 5.79 -5.56
CA LEU A 89 -15.80 4.62 -4.99
C LEU A 89 -16.07 4.79 -3.49
N VAL A 90 -15.07 5.20 -2.72
CA VAL A 90 -15.22 5.45 -1.27
C VAL A 90 -16.30 6.50 -1.00
N ASP A 91 -16.32 7.59 -1.78
CA ASP A 91 -17.35 8.64 -1.66
C ASP A 91 -18.75 8.11 -1.98
N ALA A 92 -18.87 7.27 -3.02
CA ALA A 92 -20.14 6.66 -3.42
C ALA A 92 -20.66 5.68 -2.34
N LEU A 93 -19.80 4.78 -1.84
CA LEU A 93 -20.15 3.83 -0.78
C LEU A 93 -20.57 4.57 0.50
N THR A 94 -19.83 5.60 0.90
CA THR A 94 -20.12 6.39 2.11
C THR A 94 -21.46 7.11 2.01
N ARG A 95 -21.76 7.72 0.85
CA ARG A 95 -23.04 8.37 0.60
C ARG A 95 -24.19 7.37 0.61
N ALA A 96 -24.06 6.27 -0.14
CA ALA A 96 -25.10 5.26 -0.21
C ALA A 96 -25.39 4.61 1.16
N LEU A 97 -24.36 4.38 1.99
CA LEU A 97 -24.53 3.95 3.38
C LEU A 97 -25.27 4.98 4.24
N SER A 98 -24.98 6.27 4.05
CA SER A 98 -25.63 7.35 4.79
C SER A 98 -27.10 7.50 4.40
N ASP A 99 -27.41 7.32 3.12
CA ASP A 99 -28.76 7.46 2.57
C ASP A 99 -29.60 6.18 2.73
N GLY A 100 -28.99 5.06 3.13
CA GLY A 100 -29.65 3.74 3.13
C GLY A 100 -29.97 3.24 1.73
N ASP A 101 -29.21 3.66 0.72
CA ASP A 101 -29.40 3.29 -0.68
C ASP A 101 -28.82 1.90 -0.98
N GLU A 102 -29.64 0.88 -0.72
CA GLU A 102 -29.28 -0.52 -0.95
C GLU A 102 -28.94 -0.81 -2.41
N ALA A 103 -29.60 -0.15 -3.37
CA ALA A 103 -29.42 -0.40 -4.79
C ALA A 103 -28.03 0.06 -5.25
N THR A 104 -27.60 1.24 -4.82
CA THR A 104 -26.25 1.75 -5.11
C THR A 104 -25.17 0.91 -4.41
N LEU A 105 -25.40 0.50 -3.17
CA LEU A 105 -24.45 -0.39 -2.47
C LEU A 105 -24.32 -1.74 -3.18
N ALA A 106 -25.44 -2.35 -3.55
CA ALA A 106 -25.44 -3.61 -4.29
C ALA A 106 -24.75 -3.49 -5.66
N ALA A 107 -24.90 -2.36 -6.36
CA ALA A 107 -24.25 -2.13 -7.64
C ALA A 107 -22.72 -2.06 -7.52
N HIS A 108 -22.21 -1.53 -6.40
CA HIS A 108 -20.76 -1.47 -6.13
C HIS A 108 -20.21 -2.74 -5.48
N LEU A 109 -21.04 -3.52 -4.80
CA LEU A 109 -20.70 -4.85 -4.28
C LEU A 109 -20.87 -5.87 -5.40
N GLY A 110 -19.81 -6.08 -6.19
CA GLY A 110 -19.80 -7.14 -7.19
C GLY A 110 -20.16 -8.52 -6.58
N PRO A 111 -20.64 -9.49 -7.38
CA PRO A 111 -21.14 -10.78 -6.87
C PRO A 111 -20.07 -11.64 -6.18
N LYS A 112 -18.79 -11.28 -6.31
CA LYS A 112 -17.66 -11.95 -5.67
C LYS A 112 -17.07 -11.15 -4.50
N ALA A 113 -17.60 -9.95 -4.25
CA ALA A 113 -17.12 -9.12 -3.17
C ALA A 113 -17.58 -9.70 -1.83
N PHE A 114 -16.65 -9.78 -0.88
CA PHE A 114 -16.97 -10.05 0.51
C PHE A 114 -16.59 -8.85 1.39
N TYR A 115 -17.29 -8.73 2.51
CA TYR A 115 -17.05 -7.72 3.52
C TYR A 115 -16.59 -8.38 4.82
N VAL A 116 -15.58 -7.80 5.47
CA VAL A 116 -15.14 -8.23 6.81
C VAL A 116 -15.12 -7.04 7.75
N ASP A 117 -15.66 -7.22 8.94
CA ASP A 117 -15.48 -6.32 10.07
C ASP A 117 -15.35 -7.09 11.38
N ALA A 118 -15.39 -6.40 12.52
CA ALA A 118 -15.29 -7.02 13.85
C ALA A 118 -16.37 -8.09 14.14
N ARG A 119 -17.54 -8.00 13.48
CA ARG A 119 -18.68 -8.91 13.68
C ARG A 119 -18.54 -10.20 12.89
N GLY A 120 -17.85 -10.16 11.74
CA GLY A 120 -17.69 -11.35 10.91
C GLY A 120 -17.24 -11.05 9.49
N ARG A 121 -17.09 -12.14 8.73
CA ARG A 121 -17.01 -12.13 7.27
C ARG A 121 -18.41 -12.40 6.70
N SER A 122 -18.79 -11.63 5.68
CA SER A 122 -20.06 -11.76 4.96
C SER A 122 -19.80 -11.71 3.46
N ASP A 123 -20.28 -12.69 2.71
CA ASP A 123 -20.10 -12.75 1.25
C ASP A 123 -21.32 -12.15 0.52
N ALA A 124 -21.09 -11.52 -0.64
CA ALA A 124 -22.10 -11.06 -1.59
C ALA A 124 -23.33 -10.38 -0.95
N ALA A 125 -24.51 -11.02 -0.99
CA ALA A 125 -25.76 -10.44 -0.50
C ALA A 125 -25.77 -10.19 1.02
N ASP A 126 -25.03 -10.99 1.80
CA ASP A 126 -24.92 -10.77 3.24
C ASP A 126 -23.94 -9.64 3.56
N ALA A 127 -22.98 -9.35 2.66
CA ALA A 127 -22.08 -8.20 2.79
C ALA A 127 -22.86 -6.88 2.80
N LEU A 128 -23.87 -6.75 1.92
CA LEU A 128 -24.76 -5.59 1.87
C LEU A 128 -25.47 -5.37 3.21
N ARG A 129 -26.09 -6.43 3.76
CA ARG A 129 -26.79 -6.37 5.05
C ARG A 129 -25.84 -6.00 6.17
N ALA A 130 -24.68 -6.66 6.25
CA ALA A 130 -23.67 -6.36 7.25
C ALA A 130 -23.19 -4.90 7.17
N LEU A 131 -22.99 -4.36 5.96
CA LEU A 131 -22.64 -2.98 5.75
C LEU A 131 -23.71 -2.02 6.30
N LEU A 132 -24.98 -2.23 5.95
CA LEU A 132 -26.10 -1.42 6.44
C LEU A 132 -26.27 -1.52 7.96
N ASP A 133 -26.22 -2.73 8.51
CA ASP A 133 -26.48 -3.02 9.93
C ASP A 133 -25.52 -2.31 10.89
N GLY A 134 -24.31 -1.99 10.45
CA GLY A 134 -23.38 -1.28 11.32
C GLY A 134 -23.50 0.25 11.21
N GLY A 135 -24.31 0.79 10.29
CA GLY A 135 -24.49 2.23 10.09
C GLY A 135 -23.40 2.92 9.25
N PRO A 136 -23.52 4.25 9.06
CA PRO A 136 -22.72 5.02 8.10
C PRO A 136 -21.28 5.27 8.57
N TRP A 137 -20.43 5.64 7.62
CA TRP A 137 -19.04 6.05 7.86
C TRP A 137 -18.89 7.57 7.77
N ILE A 138 -17.96 8.11 8.55
CA ILE A 138 -17.45 9.47 8.41
C ILE A 138 -15.99 9.35 7.98
N ILE A 139 -15.64 9.88 6.81
CA ILE A 139 -14.26 9.87 6.30
C ILE A 139 -13.40 10.83 7.13
N GLU A 140 -12.30 10.32 7.68
CA GLU A 140 -11.38 11.08 8.54
C GLU A 140 -10.01 11.36 7.88
N SER A 141 -9.72 10.71 6.76
CA SER A 141 -8.47 10.90 6.02
C SER A 141 -8.71 11.02 4.51
N ARG A 142 -7.67 11.43 3.77
CA ARG A 142 -7.64 11.22 2.32
C ARG A 142 -7.63 9.72 2.01
N VAL A 143 -8.20 9.35 0.88
CA VAL A 143 -8.06 8.01 0.30
C VAL A 143 -6.64 7.83 -0.22
N ASP A 144 -5.93 6.87 0.35
CA ASP A 144 -4.62 6.41 -0.10
C ASP A 144 -4.82 5.15 -0.93
N SER A 145 -4.22 5.09 -2.11
CA SER A 145 -4.41 3.98 -3.05
C SER A 145 -3.18 3.80 -3.93
N HIS A 146 -3.00 2.57 -4.38
CA HIS A 146 -2.01 2.16 -5.35
C HIS A 146 -2.47 0.83 -5.96
N ASN A 147 -2.06 0.53 -7.19
CA ASN A 147 -2.56 -0.63 -7.94
C ASN A 147 -4.10 -0.65 -7.92
N ASP A 148 -4.71 -1.73 -7.46
CA ASP A 148 -6.16 -1.89 -7.28
C ASP A 148 -6.58 -1.85 -5.81
N VAL A 149 -5.72 -1.43 -4.87
CA VAL A 149 -6.05 -1.40 -3.43
C VAL A 149 -6.12 0.02 -2.88
N PHE A 150 -6.93 0.21 -1.84
CA PHE A 150 -7.02 1.47 -1.12
C PHE A 150 -7.13 1.27 0.39
N ARG A 151 -6.79 2.33 1.13
CA ARG A 151 -7.11 2.50 2.54
C ARG A 151 -7.64 3.91 2.80
N VAL A 152 -8.54 4.03 3.77
CA VAL A 152 -9.05 5.31 4.26
C VAL A 152 -9.43 5.18 5.73
N GLN A 153 -9.07 6.16 6.54
CA GLN A 153 -9.53 6.22 7.92
C GLN A 153 -10.98 6.66 7.96
N VAL A 154 -11.80 5.90 8.67
CA VAL A 154 -13.22 6.20 8.85
C VAL A 154 -13.58 6.13 10.33
N ARG A 155 -14.49 6.99 10.74
CA ARG A 155 -15.18 6.88 12.01
C ARG A 155 -16.54 6.27 11.79
N ARG A 156 -16.87 5.27 12.60
CA ARG A 156 -18.19 4.65 12.65
C ARG A 156 -18.64 4.65 14.10
N ASN A 157 -19.79 5.28 14.38
CA ASN A 157 -20.20 5.59 15.75
C ASN A 157 -19.08 6.41 16.45
N ASP A 158 -18.47 5.87 17.51
CA ASP A 158 -17.36 6.48 18.24
C ASP A 158 -16.00 5.77 18.00
N GLU A 159 -15.96 4.81 17.08
CA GLU A 159 -14.77 4.02 16.78
C GLU A 159 -14.09 4.48 15.50
N VAL A 160 -12.79 4.70 15.60
CA VAL A 160 -11.94 5.01 14.46
C VAL A 160 -11.33 3.71 13.95
N SER A 161 -11.61 3.39 12.70
CA SER A 161 -11.16 2.19 12.00
C SER A 161 -10.52 2.56 10.66
N VAL A 162 -9.93 1.56 10.04
CA VAL A 162 -9.36 1.68 8.69
C VAL A 162 -10.23 0.87 7.74
N LEU A 163 -10.79 1.54 6.75
CA LEU A 163 -11.45 0.88 5.65
C LEU A 163 -10.41 0.57 4.57
N PHE A 164 -10.24 -0.71 4.28
CA PHE A 164 -9.44 -1.22 3.18
C PHE A 164 -10.33 -1.83 2.12
N GLY A 165 -9.92 -1.81 0.86
CA GLY A 165 -10.65 -2.50 -0.18
C GLY A 165 -9.86 -2.64 -1.48
N ALA A 166 -10.37 -3.51 -2.35
CA ALA A 166 -9.93 -3.61 -3.73
C ALA A 166 -10.93 -2.92 -4.68
N VAL A 167 -10.45 -2.04 -5.55
CA VAL A 167 -11.24 -1.28 -6.52
C VAL A 167 -11.09 -1.85 -7.94
N GLY A 168 -12.21 -1.97 -8.64
CA GLY A 168 -12.30 -2.39 -10.03
C GLY A 168 -13.06 -1.38 -10.89
N GLY A 169 -13.29 -1.71 -12.17
CA GLY A 169 -13.92 -0.79 -13.13
C GLY A 169 -15.36 -0.40 -12.80
N GLU A 170 -16.10 -1.24 -12.08
CA GLU A 170 -17.54 -1.03 -11.79
C GLU A 170 -17.82 -0.82 -10.28
N GLY A 171 -16.79 -0.84 -9.43
CA GLY A 171 -16.97 -0.77 -7.98
C GLY A 171 -15.88 -1.53 -7.24
N LEU A 172 -16.26 -2.32 -6.23
CA LEU A 172 -15.33 -3.20 -5.54
C LEU A 172 -14.95 -4.40 -6.43
N ALA A 173 -13.65 -4.67 -6.53
CA ALA A 173 -13.14 -5.77 -7.33
C ALA A 173 -13.37 -7.14 -6.65
N SER A 174 -13.13 -7.23 -5.33
CA SER A 174 -13.15 -8.52 -4.64
C SER A 174 -13.36 -8.49 -3.13
N TRP A 175 -13.01 -7.42 -2.43
CA TRP A 175 -13.08 -7.40 -0.97
C TRP A 175 -13.15 -5.98 -0.42
N LEU A 176 -13.71 -5.88 0.77
CA LEU A 176 -13.77 -4.69 1.60
C LEU A 176 -13.58 -5.11 3.06
N ALA A 177 -12.74 -4.41 3.81
CA ALA A 177 -12.46 -4.74 5.21
C ALA A 177 -12.47 -3.49 6.07
N LEU A 178 -13.23 -3.51 7.16
CA LEU A 178 -13.18 -2.49 8.20
C LEU A 178 -12.36 -3.05 9.38
N ALA A 179 -11.10 -2.65 9.45
CA ALA A 179 -10.16 -3.13 10.46
C ALA A 179 -10.08 -2.15 11.63
N ALA A 180 -10.21 -2.67 12.85
CA ALA A 180 -9.85 -1.95 14.07
C ALA A 180 -8.32 -1.73 14.13
N PRO A 181 -7.84 -0.81 14.99
CA PRO A 181 -6.42 -0.71 15.29
C PRO A 181 -5.85 -2.06 15.77
N PRO A 182 -4.65 -2.45 15.30
CA PRO A 182 -4.04 -3.69 15.76
C PRO A 182 -3.59 -3.60 17.22
N PRO A 183 -3.38 -4.74 17.91
CA PRO A 183 -2.85 -4.76 19.27
C PRO A 183 -1.52 -4.00 19.37
N SER A 184 -1.29 -3.28 20.46
CA SER A 184 -0.07 -2.47 20.62
C SER A 184 1.19 -3.31 20.87
N ASP A 185 1.05 -4.52 21.43
CA ASP A 185 2.18 -5.41 21.73
C ASP A 185 2.67 -6.13 20.46
N PRO A 186 3.90 -5.87 19.97
CA PRO A 186 4.44 -6.52 18.77
C PRO A 186 4.61 -8.03 18.86
N ALA A 187 4.60 -8.61 20.08
CA ALA A 187 4.67 -10.05 20.25
C ALA A 187 3.33 -10.76 19.96
N SER A 188 2.21 -10.02 19.95
CA SER A 188 0.85 -10.53 19.75
C SER A 188 0.56 -10.84 18.27
N THR A 189 1.22 -11.85 17.74
CA THR A 189 1.06 -12.35 16.35
C THR A 189 0.97 -13.87 16.32
N SER A 190 0.25 -14.45 15.37
CA SER A 190 0.24 -15.89 15.11
C SER A 190 1.56 -16.38 14.51
N PRO A 191 1.85 -17.69 14.53
CA PRO A 191 3.04 -18.25 13.88
C PRO A 191 3.16 -17.92 12.39
N VAL A 192 2.03 -17.83 11.68
CA VAL A 192 1.99 -17.52 10.24
C VAL A 192 2.45 -16.09 9.99
N ILE A 193 1.90 -15.12 10.73
CA ILE A 193 2.32 -13.72 10.63
C ILE A 193 3.77 -13.55 11.05
N ARG A 194 4.19 -14.24 12.11
CA ARG A 194 5.59 -14.21 12.57
C ARG A 194 6.55 -14.72 11.50
N ALA A 195 6.22 -15.82 10.82
CA ALA A 195 7.03 -16.35 9.73
C ALA A 195 7.09 -15.39 8.53
N TYR A 196 5.97 -14.76 8.17
CA TYR A 196 5.94 -13.70 7.14
C TYR A 196 6.85 -12.52 7.51
N GLN A 197 6.74 -12.00 8.73
CA GLN A 197 7.58 -10.90 9.22
C GLN A 197 9.07 -11.28 9.24
N GLN A 198 9.39 -12.51 9.63
CA GLN A 198 10.77 -13.02 9.63
C GLN A 198 11.32 -13.19 8.21
N ALA A 199 10.50 -13.52 7.21
CA ALA A 199 10.94 -13.70 5.83
C ALA A 199 11.58 -12.42 5.26
N TRP A 200 11.04 -11.24 5.61
CA TRP A 200 11.60 -9.94 5.21
C TRP A 200 13.02 -9.69 5.71
N MET A 201 13.39 -10.32 6.82
CA MET A 201 14.71 -10.18 7.46
C MET A 201 15.62 -11.40 7.27
N ALA A 202 15.11 -12.47 6.68
CA ALA A 202 15.88 -13.69 6.46
C ALA A 202 16.84 -13.53 5.28
N GLY A 203 18.03 -14.13 5.42
CA GLY A 203 18.93 -14.34 4.29
C GLY A 203 18.36 -15.34 3.29
N GLU A 204 18.98 -15.40 2.10
CA GLU A 204 18.53 -16.21 0.96
C GLU A 204 18.25 -17.68 1.33
N GLU A 205 19.13 -18.30 2.14
CA GLU A 205 19.00 -19.71 2.53
C GLU A 205 17.78 -20.01 3.42
N GLY A 206 17.34 -19.04 4.25
CA GLY A 206 16.24 -19.25 5.20
C GLY A 206 14.88 -18.72 4.72
N ARG A 207 14.90 -17.77 3.78
CA ARG A 207 13.70 -17.04 3.34
C ARG A 207 12.66 -17.93 2.66
N ALA A 208 13.09 -18.83 1.77
CA ALA A 208 12.18 -19.72 1.05
C ALA A 208 11.37 -20.62 1.99
N ALA A 209 12.00 -21.15 3.05
CA ALA A 209 11.34 -22.00 4.03
C ALA A 209 10.31 -21.22 4.88
N LEU A 210 10.59 -19.95 5.20
CA LEU A 210 9.63 -19.09 5.91
C LEU A 210 8.43 -18.75 5.03
N ILE A 211 8.66 -18.43 3.75
CA ILE A 211 7.59 -18.16 2.78
C ILE A 211 6.71 -19.40 2.60
N GLU A 212 7.29 -20.59 2.50
CA GLU A 212 6.52 -21.84 2.40
C GLU A 212 5.63 -22.08 3.63
N GLN A 213 6.08 -21.70 4.83
CA GLN A 213 5.31 -21.86 6.07
C GLN A 213 4.13 -20.90 6.16
N CYS A 214 4.22 -19.69 5.60
CA CYS A 214 3.21 -18.65 5.81
C CYS A 214 2.37 -18.32 4.58
N TRP A 215 2.79 -18.69 3.37
CA TRP A 215 2.25 -18.16 2.12
C TRP A 215 1.60 -19.25 1.26
N ALA A 216 0.35 -19.02 0.84
CA ALA A 216 -0.33 -19.92 -0.08
C ALA A 216 0.28 -19.83 -1.49
N ASP A 217 0.22 -20.92 -2.26
CA ASP A 217 0.93 -21.06 -3.54
C ASP A 217 0.59 -19.97 -4.56
N GLY A 218 -0.66 -19.51 -4.59
CA GLY A 218 -1.17 -18.47 -5.49
C GLY A 218 -1.41 -17.12 -4.82
N ALA A 219 -0.92 -16.92 -3.60
CA ALA A 219 -1.19 -15.70 -2.83
C ALA A 219 -0.57 -14.46 -3.47
N ARG A 220 -1.20 -13.31 -3.27
CA ARG A 220 -0.79 -12.02 -3.85
C ARG A 220 -0.15 -11.11 -2.81
N TYR A 221 0.98 -10.51 -3.15
CA TYR A 221 1.55 -9.40 -2.40
C TYR A 221 1.44 -8.14 -3.26
N VAL A 222 0.91 -7.06 -2.70
CA VAL A 222 0.80 -5.78 -3.38
C VAL A 222 1.15 -4.65 -2.43
N ASP A 223 2.00 -3.73 -2.88
CA ASP A 223 2.32 -2.49 -2.19
C ASP A 223 2.56 -1.38 -3.24
N PRO A 224 3.00 -0.16 -2.87
CA PRO A 224 3.27 0.87 -3.85
C PRO A 224 4.33 0.50 -4.90
N THR A 225 5.29 -0.38 -4.61
CA THR A 225 6.44 -0.68 -5.48
C THR A 225 6.39 -2.07 -6.14
N ALA A 226 5.50 -2.96 -5.70
CA ALA A 226 5.38 -4.32 -6.19
C ALA A 226 3.92 -4.80 -6.25
N ASP A 227 3.63 -5.66 -7.22
CA ASP A 227 2.38 -6.42 -7.33
C ASP A 227 2.72 -7.79 -7.92
N VAL A 228 2.81 -8.80 -7.06
CA VAL A 228 3.36 -10.12 -7.39
C VAL A 228 2.46 -11.24 -6.87
N THR A 229 2.57 -12.40 -7.50
CA THR A 229 1.81 -13.58 -7.11
C THR A 229 2.73 -14.77 -6.88
N GLY A 230 2.29 -15.62 -5.96
CA GLY A 230 2.95 -16.84 -5.55
C GLY A 230 4.25 -16.63 -4.78
N ARG A 231 4.75 -17.75 -4.24
CA ARG A 231 5.96 -17.78 -3.41
C ARG A 231 7.21 -17.20 -4.11
N PRO A 232 7.48 -17.51 -5.40
CA PRO A 232 8.63 -16.92 -6.10
C PRO A 232 8.52 -15.40 -6.27
N GLY A 233 7.28 -14.90 -6.45
CA GLY A 233 7.02 -13.47 -6.54
C GLY A 233 7.37 -12.76 -5.25
N LEU A 234 6.86 -13.27 -4.11
CA LEU A 234 7.17 -12.70 -2.80
C LEU A 234 8.67 -12.78 -2.46
N ASP A 235 9.32 -13.91 -2.74
CA ASP A 235 10.76 -14.08 -2.50
C ASP A 235 11.59 -13.04 -3.27
N GLY A 236 11.27 -12.86 -4.56
CA GLY A 236 11.93 -11.87 -5.40
C GLY A 236 11.71 -10.43 -4.91
N THR A 237 10.51 -10.10 -4.45
CA THR A 237 10.21 -8.79 -3.87
C THR A 237 11.03 -8.52 -2.61
N ILE A 238 11.11 -9.50 -1.70
CA ILE A 238 11.91 -9.37 -0.47
C ILE A 238 13.40 -9.23 -0.82
N ALA A 239 13.91 -10.03 -1.75
CA ALA A 239 15.30 -9.94 -2.20
C ALA A 239 15.61 -8.56 -2.82
N ALA A 240 14.69 -8.02 -3.62
CA ALA A 240 14.83 -6.68 -4.20
C ALA A 240 14.84 -5.59 -3.12
N PHE A 241 13.97 -5.68 -2.12
CA PHE A 241 13.96 -4.77 -0.97
C PHE A 241 15.30 -4.80 -0.21
N GLN A 242 15.79 -5.99 0.15
CA GLN A 242 17.05 -6.18 0.88
C GLN A 242 18.25 -5.66 0.08
N SER A 243 18.25 -5.84 -1.25
CA SER A 243 19.30 -5.31 -2.13
C SER A 243 19.22 -3.79 -2.30
N ALA A 244 18.02 -3.21 -2.32
CA ALA A 244 17.80 -1.78 -2.50
C ALA A 244 18.16 -0.97 -1.25
N LEU A 245 17.95 -1.56 -0.07
CA LEU A 245 18.18 -0.94 1.23
C LEU A 245 19.09 -1.82 2.10
N PRO A 246 20.39 -1.91 1.76
CA PRO A 246 21.35 -2.60 2.62
C PRO A 246 21.34 -1.96 4.01
N ASP A 247 21.42 -2.79 5.05
CA ASP A 247 21.35 -2.39 6.46
C ASP A 247 20.00 -1.84 6.94
N ALA A 248 18.93 -1.92 6.14
CA ALA A 248 17.58 -1.67 6.61
C ALA A 248 17.03 -2.86 7.41
N THR A 249 16.28 -2.57 8.46
CA THR A 249 15.55 -3.55 9.27
C THR A 249 14.07 -3.22 9.22
N LEU A 250 13.24 -4.18 8.83
CA LEU A 250 11.79 -4.12 8.96
C LEU A 250 11.39 -4.73 10.31
N VAL A 251 10.92 -3.89 11.24
CA VAL A 251 10.51 -4.28 12.59
C VAL A 251 8.98 -4.22 12.74
N PRO A 252 8.37 -5.18 13.45
CA PRO A 252 6.97 -5.07 13.85
C PRO A 252 6.75 -3.84 14.74
N ALA A 253 5.80 -2.98 14.36
CA ALA A 253 5.45 -1.77 15.12
C ALA A 253 4.15 -1.94 15.93
N SER A 254 3.46 -3.07 15.76
CA SER A 254 2.29 -3.52 16.52
C SER A 254 2.23 -5.05 16.50
N GLY A 255 1.32 -5.63 17.28
CA GLY A 255 0.85 -7.01 17.05
C GLY A 255 0.00 -7.09 15.78
N ALA A 256 -0.60 -8.25 15.53
CA ALA A 256 -1.53 -8.44 14.42
C ALA A 256 -2.96 -8.57 14.94
N LEU A 257 -3.86 -7.75 14.39
CA LEU A 257 -5.28 -8.04 14.42
C LEU A 257 -5.50 -9.25 13.51
N GLU A 258 -6.02 -10.35 14.06
CA GLU A 258 -6.37 -11.56 13.32
C GLU A 258 -7.80 -11.96 13.67
N ALA A 259 -8.74 -11.74 12.75
CA ALA A 259 -10.16 -11.99 12.99
C ALA A 259 -10.89 -12.31 11.69
N HIS A 260 -11.71 -13.37 11.67
CA HIS A 260 -12.56 -13.73 10.52
C HIS A 260 -11.79 -13.87 9.20
N GLY A 261 -10.55 -14.36 9.28
CA GLY A 261 -9.63 -14.49 8.16
C GLY A 261 -8.92 -13.18 7.74
N LEU A 262 -9.29 -12.02 8.30
CA LEU A 262 -8.58 -10.75 8.10
C LEU A 262 -7.34 -10.68 8.99
N VAL A 263 -6.24 -10.16 8.44
CA VAL A 263 -5.05 -9.77 9.20
C VAL A 263 -4.73 -8.29 8.99
N HIS A 264 -4.32 -7.58 10.03
CA HIS A 264 -3.88 -6.18 9.94
C HIS A 264 -2.80 -5.89 11.00
N PHE A 265 -1.67 -5.30 10.59
CA PHE A 265 -0.56 -4.96 11.49
C PHE A 265 0.25 -3.78 10.97
N LEU A 266 0.99 -3.14 11.87
CA LEU A 266 1.89 -2.04 11.60
C LEU A 266 3.34 -2.53 11.59
N TRP A 267 4.14 -1.90 10.75
CA TRP A 267 5.58 -2.15 10.66
C TRP A 267 6.34 -0.85 10.52
N ARG A 268 7.65 -0.92 10.75
CA ARG A 268 8.57 0.19 10.55
C ARG A 268 9.85 -0.30 9.89
N ILE A 269 10.34 0.46 8.91
CA ILE A 269 11.68 0.30 8.36
C ILE A 269 12.61 1.27 9.09
N GLU A 270 13.71 0.76 9.63
CA GLU A 270 14.77 1.51 10.30
C GLU A 270 16.13 1.19 9.65
N GLY A 271 17.15 2.02 9.86
CA GLY A 271 18.50 1.78 9.34
C GLY A 271 18.76 2.41 7.96
N ALA A 272 19.70 1.86 7.20
CA ALA A 272 20.10 2.32 5.86
C ALA A 272 20.40 3.83 5.71
N GLY A 273 20.74 4.52 6.82
CA GLY A 273 20.98 5.97 6.84
C GLY A 273 19.75 6.83 6.52
N MET A 274 18.55 6.24 6.54
CA MET A 274 17.28 6.91 6.27
C MET A 274 16.48 7.13 7.56
N PRO A 275 15.61 8.17 7.61
CA PRO A 275 14.65 8.30 8.69
C PRO A 275 13.73 7.07 8.76
N PRO A 276 13.23 6.71 9.95
CA PRO A 276 12.28 5.62 10.06
C PRO A 276 11.06 5.84 9.16
N LEU A 277 10.65 4.78 8.47
CA LEU A 277 9.48 4.77 7.63
C LEU A 277 8.46 3.80 8.21
N ASP A 278 7.32 4.33 8.65
CA ASP A 278 6.19 3.52 9.10
C ASP A 278 5.39 2.99 7.93
N GLY A 279 4.65 1.92 8.16
CA GLY A 279 3.64 1.40 7.25
C GLY A 279 2.69 0.43 7.94
N MET A 280 1.77 -0.11 7.16
CA MET A 280 0.83 -1.13 7.60
C MET A 280 0.50 -2.09 6.48
N ASP A 281 0.19 -3.31 6.85
CA ASP A 281 -0.28 -4.34 5.95
C ASP A 281 -1.67 -4.79 6.38
N VAL A 282 -2.54 -5.02 5.40
CA VAL A 282 -3.81 -5.72 5.56
C VAL A 282 -3.81 -6.94 4.66
N GLY A 283 -4.44 -8.03 5.07
CA GLY A 283 -4.43 -9.25 4.28
C GLY A 283 -5.48 -10.25 4.69
N PHE A 284 -5.41 -11.42 4.06
CA PHE A 284 -6.29 -12.53 4.39
C PHE A 284 -5.53 -13.83 4.56
N VAL A 285 -5.97 -14.65 5.50
CA VAL A 285 -5.57 -16.05 5.63
C VAL A 285 -6.69 -16.97 5.15
N ASP A 286 -6.34 -18.10 4.55
CA ASP A 286 -7.28 -19.16 4.20
C ASP A 286 -7.62 -20.07 5.40
N GLU A 287 -8.48 -21.06 5.17
CA GLU A 287 -8.88 -22.05 6.19
C GLU A 287 -7.71 -22.95 6.65
N ALA A 288 -6.67 -23.10 5.83
CA ALA A 288 -5.45 -23.80 6.19
C ALA A 288 -4.50 -22.93 7.04
N GLY A 289 -4.85 -21.65 7.22
CA GLY A 289 -4.07 -20.66 7.96
C GLY A 289 -2.96 -20.01 7.14
N ALA A 290 -2.91 -20.21 5.82
CA ALA A 290 -1.89 -19.60 4.97
C ALA A 290 -2.34 -18.23 4.46
N LEU A 291 -1.42 -17.27 4.36
CA LEU A 291 -1.67 -15.96 3.78
C LEU A 291 -2.00 -16.11 2.29
N THR A 292 -3.12 -15.50 1.89
CA THR A 292 -3.62 -15.46 0.50
C THR A 292 -3.48 -14.09 -0.13
N LEU A 293 -3.40 -13.04 0.70
CA LEU A 293 -3.20 -11.65 0.27
C LEU A 293 -2.44 -10.90 1.37
N ILE A 294 -1.50 -10.06 0.96
CA ILE A 294 -1.08 -8.88 1.73
C ILE A 294 -1.13 -7.66 0.80
N ALA A 295 -1.79 -6.60 1.26
CA ALA A 295 -1.79 -5.26 0.69
C ALA A 295 -1.11 -4.30 1.67
N GLY A 296 0.08 -3.81 1.30
CA GLY A 296 0.93 -2.96 2.13
C GLY A 296 0.82 -1.48 1.77
N PHE A 297 0.87 -0.61 2.77
CA PHE A 297 0.76 0.84 2.59
C PHE A 297 1.81 1.59 3.42
N PHE A 298 2.47 2.57 2.80
CA PHE A 298 3.51 3.37 3.45
C PHE A 298 2.93 4.58 4.18
N GLY A 299 3.50 4.88 5.35
CA GLY A 299 3.16 6.02 6.19
C GLY A 299 1.94 5.82 7.10
N PRO A 300 1.74 6.75 8.05
CA PRO A 300 0.63 6.72 8.99
C PRO A 300 -0.71 7.04 8.31
N LEU A 301 -1.82 6.64 8.90
CA LEU A 301 -3.17 7.03 8.44
C LEU A 301 -3.41 8.53 8.63
N SER A 302 -3.02 9.05 9.79
CA SER A 302 -3.20 10.45 10.15
C SER A 302 -2.38 11.38 9.23
N PRO A 303 -2.91 12.55 8.85
CA PRO A 303 -2.07 13.61 8.34
C PRO A 303 -1.12 14.12 9.45
N PRO A 304 0.10 14.56 9.13
CA PRO A 304 0.88 15.41 10.04
C PRO A 304 0.24 16.79 10.22
#